data_AF-A0A9D6QKQ4-F1
#
_entry.id   AF-A0A9D6QKQ4-F1
#
_cell.length_a   1.000
_cell.length_b   1.000
_cell.length_c   1.000
_cell.angle_alpha   90.00
_cell.angle_beta   90.00
_cell.angle_gamma   90.00
#
_symmetry.space_group_name_H-M   'P 1'
#
loop_
_entity.id
_entity.type
_entity.pdbx_description
1 polymer ?
#
loop_
_entity_poly.entity_id
_entity_poly.type
_entity_poly.pdbx_seq_one_letter_code
_entity_poly.pdbx_strand_id
1 'polypeptide(L)'
;MSAATTPWARRPEKAPDEPPLFLHELIAAAPAGARVVDAGCGPGSWNYADRPALAITGFDIKFPPGPPPRAAHVGVVRADLARTPLEDGAFDLTICHYVLEHVTELRACRDELARITRPGGTLYVAVPRAAAFDDRLYRFAGYFAKVALMKFGKRIEHQQRFDLAMLKALFAERGLTLEALARVPAGFSWMNDPRTKPLQGPFTDAVAWLHRVSGIDLAADANFVMTFRKATAGAAAGMAAGAAPPRIRRVTHVCRECGEHSVLAPPTPSPARWICPWCGKPNP
;
A
#
# COMPACT_ATOMS: atom_id res chain seq x y z
N MET A 1 31.81 0.76 -18.65
CA MET A 1 32.37 0.44 -17.31
C MET A 1 31.21 0.21 -16.37
N SER A 2 31.12 -0.99 -15.79
CA SER A 2 30.03 -1.44 -14.92
C SER A 2 29.96 -0.54 -13.68
N ALA A 3 28.82 0.11 -13.45
CA ALA A 3 28.56 0.85 -12.23
C ALA A 3 28.45 -0.16 -11.09
N ALA A 4 29.54 -0.33 -10.34
CA ALA A 4 29.55 -1.13 -9.13
C ALA A 4 28.45 -0.62 -8.20
N THR A 5 27.35 -1.38 -8.09
CA THR A 5 26.32 -1.19 -7.08
C THR A 5 27.00 -1.15 -5.73
N THR A 6 26.83 -0.05 -5.01
CA THR A 6 27.45 0.18 -3.71
C THR A 6 27.13 -0.99 -2.77
N PRO A 7 28.10 -1.61 -2.07
CA PRO A 7 27.94 -2.93 -1.44
C PRO A 7 26.90 -3.03 -0.31
N TRP A 8 26.29 -1.92 0.10
CA TRP A 8 25.37 -1.85 1.24
C TRP A 8 23.93 -1.47 0.87
N ALA A 9 23.67 -1.10 -0.39
CA ALA A 9 22.33 -0.82 -0.92
C ALA A 9 21.97 -1.85 -2.01
N ARG A 10 20.90 -2.62 -1.81
CA ARG A 10 20.48 -3.66 -2.76
C ARG A 10 18.98 -3.65 -3.04
N ARG A 11 18.62 -4.18 -4.21
CA ARG A 11 17.22 -4.46 -4.54
C ARG A 11 16.69 -5.53 -3.57
N PRO A 12 15.47 -5.40 -3.05
CA PRO A 12 14.81 -6.50 -2.35
C PRO A 12 14.61 -7.63 -3.36
N GLU A 13 15.28 -8.75 -3.14
CA GLU A 13 15.12 -9.93 -3.99
C GLU A 13 14.03 -10.83 -3.42
N LYS A 14 13.14 -11.25 -4.30
CA LYS A 14 12.09 -12.22 -4.01
C LYS A 14 12.72 -13.62 -3.93
N ALA A 15 12.49 -14.35 -2.83
CA ALA A 15 12.91 -15.75 -2.79
C ALA A 15 12.09 -16.59 -3.80
N PRO A 16 12.64 -17.68 -4.37
CA PRO A 16 11.99 -18.44 -5.45
C PRO A 16 10.53 -18.87 -5.17
N ASP A 17 10.19 -19.12 -3.92
CA ASP A 17 8.88 -19.56 -3.43
C ASP A 17 8.08 -18.46 -2.71
N GLU A 18 8.62 -17.25 -2.60
CA GLU A 18 7.93 -16.15 -1.92
C GLU A 18 6.72 -15.72 -2.76
N PRO A 19 5.57 -15.36 -2.16
CA PRO A 19 4.47 -14.80 -2.93
C PRO A 19 4.81 -13.36 -3.40
N PRO A 20 4.14 -12.85 -4.45
CA PRO A 20 4.13 -11.43 -4.76
C PRO A 20 3.55 -10.64 -3.57
N LEU A 21 4.15 -9.50 -3.23
CA LEU A 21 3.76 -8.71 -2.06
C LEU A 21 3.41 -7.27 -2.40
N PHE A 22 4.20 -6.64 -3.28
CA PHE A 22 3.92 -5.27 -3.70
C PHE A 22 2.89 -5.24 -4.82
N LEU A 23 2.14 -4.14 -4.92
CA LEU A 23 1.07 -3.96 -5.91
C LEU A 23 1.55 -4.28 -7.34
N HIS A 24 2.69 -3.74 -7.76
CA HIS A 24 3.23 -4.01 -9.09
C HIS A 24 3.57 -5.49 -9.31
N GLU A 25 4.07 -6.20 -8.29
CA GLU A 25 4.39 -7.62 -8.39
C GLU A 25 3.12 -8.46 -8.53
N LEU A 26 2.09 -8.14 -7.74
CA LEU A 26 0.79 -8.82 -7.80
C LEU A 26 0.14 -8.63 -9.17
N ILE A 27 0.13 -7.39 -9.66
CA ILE A 27 -0.43 -7.04 -10.96
C ILE A 27 0.36 -7.70 -12.10
N ALA A 28 1.70 -7.78 -12.00
CA ALA A 28 2.54 -8.48 -12.97
C ALA A 28 2.34 -10.00 -12.94
N ALA A 29 2.18 -10.58 -11.75
CA ALA A 29 2.01 -12.03 -11.55
C ALA A 29 0.58 -12.53 -11.84
N ALA A 30 -0.42 -11.64 -11.87
CA ALA A 30 -1.79 -12.02 -12.17
C ALA A 30 -1.92 -12.64 -13.59
N PRO A 31 -2.55 -13.82 -13.74
CA PRO A 31 -2.66 -14.47 -15.03
C PRO A 31 -3.58 -13.69 -15.98
N ALA A 32 -3.42 -13.91 -17.29
CA ALA A 32 -4.34 -13.36 -18.27
C ALA A 32 -5.78 -13.81 -18.00
N GLY A 33 -6.74 -12.91 -18.14
CA GLY A 33 -8.16 -13.13 -17.83
C GLY A 33 -8.51 -13.01 -16.35
N ALA A 34 -7.55 -12.82 -15.44
CA ALA A 34 -7.85 -12.65 -14.01
C ALA A 34 -8.74 -11.42 -13.78
N ARG A 35 -9.75 -11.58 -12.93
CA ARG A 35 -10.65 -10.53 -12.46
C ARG A 35 -10.00 -9.81 -11.29
N VAL A 36 -9.67 -8.54 -11.47
CA VAL A 36 -9.01 -7.70 -10.47
C VAL A 36 -9.93 -6.56 -10.07
N VAL A 37 -10.09 -6.32 -8.77
CA VAL A 37 -10.81 -5.14 -8.27
C VAL A 37 -9.86 -4.18 -7.56
N ASP A 38 -9.98 -2.89 -7.87
CA ASP A 38 -9.30 -1.78 -7.19
C ASP A 38 -10.33 -1.03 -6.33
N ALA A 39 -10.33 -1.32 -5.03
CA ALA A 39 -11.31 -0.83 -4.07
C ALA A 39 -10.85 0.50 -3.48
N GLY A 40 -11.61 1.56 -3.76
CA GLY A 40 -11.23 2.97 -3.50
C GLY A 40 -10.19 3.46 -4.50
N CYS A 41 -10.45 3.25 -5.80
CA CYS A 41 -9.42 3.41 -6.83
C CYS A 41 -9.04 4.86 -7.14
N GLY A 42 -9.85 5.87 -6.79
CA GLY A 42 -9.63 7.25 -7.23
C GLY A 42 -9.39 7.34 -8.76
N PRO A 43 -8.26 7.91 -9.22
CA PRO A 43 -7.88 7.92 -10.64
C PRO A 43 -7.23 6.61 -11.15
N GLY A 44 -7.05 5.63 -10.27
CA GLY A 44 -6.42 4.33 -10.50
C GLY A 44 -5.19 4.14 -9.60
N SER A 45 -5.13 3.04 -8.84
CA SER A 45 -3.97 2.71 -8.00
C SER A 45 -2.70 2.38 -8.81
N TRP A 46 -2.86 2.07 -10.09
CA TRP A 46 -1.79 1.90 -11.08
C TRP A 46 -2.33 2.28 -12.47
N ASN A 47 -1.46 2.36 -13.48
CA ASN A 47 -1.90 2.57 -14.86
C ASN A 47 -2.53 1.28 -15.43
N TYR A 48 -3.86 1.24 -15.49
CA TYR A 48 -4.59 0.05 -15.95
C TYR A 48 -4.28 -0.35 -17.41
N ALA A 49 -3.78 0.58 -18.22
CA ALA A 49 -3.38 0.31 -19.60
C ALA A 49 -2.15 -0.60 -19.71
N ASP A 50 -1.34 -0.70 -18.65
CA ASP A 50 -0.12 -1.53 -18.65
C ASP A 50 -0.47 -3.04 -18.62
N ARG A 51 -1.73 -3.40 -18.35
CA ARG A 51 -2.19 -4.80 -18.21
C ARG A 51 -3.52 -5.05 -18.91
N PRO A 52 -3.56 -4.96 -20.26
CA PRO A 52 -4.79 -5.13 -21.04
C PRO A 52 -5.37 -6.55 -20.99
N ALA A 53 -4.58 -7.53 -20.55
CA ALA A 53 -5.02 -8.92 -20.41
C ALA A 53 -5.82 -9.18 -19.11
N LEU A 54 -5.92 -8.22 -18.19
CA LEU A 54 -6.69 -8.37 -16.94
C LEU A 54 -8.11 -7.82 -17.13
N ALA A 55 -9.10 -8.42 -16.47
CA ALA A 55 -10.44 -7.83 -16.35
C ALA A 55 -10.50 -6.98 -15.08
N ILE A 56 -10.40 -5.65 -15.23
CA ILE A 56 -10.23 -4.73 -14.11
C ILE A 56 -11.56 -4.06 -13.78
N THR A 57 -11.92 -4.05 -12.50
CA THR A 57 -13.03 -3.26 -11.95
C THR A 57 -12.48 -2.27 -10.93
N GLY A 58 -12.59 -0.97 -11.19
CA GLY A 58 -12.31 0.07 -10.20
C GLY A 58 -13.59 0.56 -9.55
N PHE A 59 -13.58 0.83 -8.24
CA PHE A 59 -14.66 1.61 -7.64
C PHE A 59 -14.18 2.59 -6.58
N ASP A 60 -14.91 3.69 -6.44
CA ASP A 60 -14.71 4.68 -5.38
C ASP A 60 -16.04 5.33 -5.01
N ILE A 61 -16.15 5.89 -3.80
CA ILE A 61 -17.31 6.67 -3.37
C ILE A 61 -17.36 8.01 -4.14
N LYS A 62 -16.19 8.52 -4.56
CA LYS A 62 -16.01 9.76 -5.32
C LYS A 62 -14.76 9.71 -6.20
N PHE A 63 -14.73 10.51 -7.27
CA PHE A 63 -13.61 10.52 -8.23
C PHE A 63 -12.96 11.91 -8.41
N PRO A 64 -12.22 12.46 -7.44
CA PRO A 64 -11.43 13.68 -7.64
C PRO A 64 -9.97 13.35 -8.03
N PRO A 65 -9.42 13.85 -9.16
CA PRO A 65 -10.02 14.78 -10.12
C PRO A 65 -10.88 14.11 -11.21
N GLY A 66 -10.86 12.79 -11.31
CA GLY A 66 -11.67 12.01 -12.24
C GLY A 66 -11.49 10.51 -12.00
N PRO A 67 -12.34 9.66 -12.60
CA PRO A 67 -12.19 8.21 -12.55
C PRO A 67 -10.99 7.74 -13.37
N PRO A 68 -10.59 6.46 -13.25
CA PRO A 68 -9.58 5.88 -14.12
C PRO A 68 -9.99 5.96 -15.60
N PRO A 69 -9.02 6.04 -16.53
CA PRO A 69 -9.31 6.04 -17.96
C PRO A 69 -10.15 4.83 -18.39
N ARG A 70 -11.12 5.05 -19.27
CA ARG A 70 -11.94 3.98 -19.84
C ARG A 70 -11.12 3.13 -20.80
N ALA A 71 -11.29 1.81 -20.73
CA ALA A 71 -10.77 0.85 -21.68
C ALA A 71 -11.71 -0.37 -21.75
N ALA A 72 -11.61 -1.17 -22.81
CA ALA A 72 -12.51 -2.32 -23.01
C ALA A 72 -12.43 -3.35 -21.87
N HIS A 73 -11.26 -3.47 -21.25
CA HIS A 73 -10.98 -4.38 -20.13
C HIS A 73 -11.17 -3.75 -18.75
N VAL A 74 -11.70 -2.51 -18.68
CA VAL A 74 -11.84 -1.72 -17.45
C VAL A 74 -13.31 -1.32 -17.23
N GLY A 75 -13.90 -1.82 -16.15
CA GLY A 75 -15.15 -1.31 -15.59
C GLY A 75 -14.88 -0.33 -14.44
N VAL A 76 -15.65 0.77 -14.37
CA VAL A 76 -15.57 1.71 -13.24
C VAL A 76 -16.96 1.94 -12.67
N VAL A 77 -17.11 1.77 -11.35
CA VAL A 77 -18.38 1.92 -10.65
C VAL A 77 -18.23 2.89 -9.49
N ARG A 78 -19.26 3.72 -9.24
CA ARG A 78 -19.32 4.52 -8.02
C ARG A 78 -19.98 3.69 -6.92
N ALA A 79 -19.27 3.42 -5.83
CA ALA A 79 -19.76 2.58 -4.73
C ALA A 79 -19.10 2.93 -3.40
N ASP A 80 -19.80 2.67 -2.30
CA ASP A 80 -19.22 2.70 -0.96
C ASP A 80 -18.54 1.35 -0.67
N LEU A 81 -17.32 1.37 -0.14
CA LEU A 81 -16.59 0.16 0.23
C LEU A 81 -17.31 -0.65 1.31
N ALA A 82 -18.12 -0.02 2.15
CA ALA A 82 -18.91 -0.75 3.15
C ALA A 82 -20.04 -1.59 2.52
N ARG A 83 -20.45 -1.26 1.28
CA ARG A 83 -21.52 -1.96 0.54
C ARG A 83 -21.47 -1.66 -0.96
N THR A 84 -20.83 -2.55 -1.70
CA THR A 84 -20.67 -2.47 -3.15
C THR A 84 -21.77 -3.26 -3.87
N PRO A 85 -22.08 -2.92 -5.14
CA PRO A 85 -22.99 -3.71 -5.98
C PRO A 85 -22.30 -4.91 -6.65
N LEU A 86 -21.08 -5.28 -6.22
CA LEU A 86 -20.29 -6.33 -6.85
C LEU A 86 -20.73 -7.72 -6.38
N GLU A 87 -20.57 -8.73 -7.23
CA GLU A 87 -20.92 -10.11 -6.93
C GLU A 87 -20.01 -10.74 -5.86
N ASP A 88 -20.56 -11.69 -5.09
CA ASP A 88 -19.80 -12.50 -4.14
C ASP A 88 -18.74 -13.32 -4.86
N GLY A 89 -17.53 -13.36 -4.29
CA GLY A 89 -16.45 -14.21 -4.76
C GLY A 89 -16.07 -14.01 -6.23
N ALA A 90 -16.23 -12.79 -6.73
CA ALA A 90 -16.05 -12.45 -8.14
C ALA A 90 -14.58 -12.25 -8.54
N PHE A 91 -13.70 -11.88 -7.60
CA PHE A 91 -12.35 -11.41 -7.94
C PHE A 91 -11.25 -12.37 -7.51
N ASP A 92 -10.32 -12.63 -8.43
CA ASP A 92 -9.07 -13.35 -8.18
C ASP A 92 -8.13 -12.55 -7.28
N LEU A 93 -8.10 -11.24 -7.49
CA LEU A 93 -7.25 -10.28 -6.79
C LEU A 93 -8.06 -9.04 -6.39
N THR A 94 -8.12 -8.77 -5.10
CA THR A 94 -8.75 -7.58 -4.53
C THR A 94 -7.66 -6.65 -4.02
N ILE A 95 -7.62 -5.42 -4.50
CA ILE A 95 -6.66 -4.39 -4.10
C ILE A 95 -7.37 -3.38 -3.20
N CYS A 96 -6.85 -3.14 -2.01
CA CYS A 96 -7.26 -2.06 -1.12
C CYS A 96 -6.02 -1.26 -0.70
N HIS A 97 -5.75 -0.18 -1.42
CA HIS A 97 -4.48 0.54 -1.36
C HIS A 97 -4.68 1.94 -0.78
N TYR A 98 -4.33 2.12 0.50
CA TYR A 98 -4.48 3.40 1.23
C TYR A 98 -5.92 3.93 1.27
N VAL A 99 -6.86 3.05 1.60
CA VAL A 99 -8.31 3.36 1.68
C VAL A 99 -8.88 3.18 3.08
N LEU A 100 -8.49 2.11 3.79
CA LEU A 100 -9.09 1.75 5.08
C LEU A 100 -8.83 2.80 6.18
N GLU A 101 -7.82 3.63 6.06
CA GLU A 101 -7.56 4.76 6.95
C GLU A 101 -8.64 5.83 6.89
N HIS A 102 -9.39 5.91 5.78
CA HIS A 102 -10.41 6.92 5.55
C HIS A 102 -11.83 6.46 5.89
N VAL A 103 -12.04 5.15 6.08
CA VAL A 103 -13.39 4.61 6.29
C VAL A 103 -13.85 4.76 7.74
N THR A 104 -15.15 4.97 7.94
CA THR A 104 -15.81 4.97 9.25
C THR A 104 -16.07 3.53 9.72
N GLU A 105 -16.68 2.72 8.85
CA GLU A 105 -17.17 1.36 9.14
C GLU A 105 -16.15 0.29 8.75
N LEU A 106 -15.01 0.24 9.47
CA LEU A 106 -13.90 -0.66 9.14
C LEU A 106 -14.31 -2.14 9.03
N ARG A 107 -15.19 -2.62 9.93
CA ARG A 107 -15.67 -4.01 9.90
C ARG A 107 -16.56 -4.30 8.69
N ALA A 108 -17.44 -3.38 8.31
CA ALA A 108 -18.27 -3.52 7.12
C ALA A 108 -17.41 -3.51 5.85
N CYS A 109 -16.43 -2.62 5.76
CA CYS A 109 -15.48 -2.59 4.65
C CYS A 109 -14.68 -3.89 4.55
N ARG A 110 -14.20 -4.43 5.68
CA ARG A 110 -13.52 -5.74 5.72
C ARG A 110 -14.44 -6.88 5.30
N ASP A 111 -15.70 -6.86 5.73
CA ASP A 111 -16.69 -7.87 5.33
C ASP A 111 -16.88 -7.88 3.82
N GLU A 112 -16.95 -6.69 3.23
CA GLU A 112 -17.15 -6.51 1.80
C GLU A 112 -15.92 -6.91 0.98
N LEU A 113 -14.72 -6.50 1.38
CA LEU A 113 -13.46 -6.95 0.78
C LEU A 113 -13.34 -8.48 0.81
N ALA A 114 -13.70 -9.09 1.95
CA ALA A 114 -13.73 -10.53 2.07
C ALA A 114 -14.80 -11.16 1.17
N ARG A 115 -16.02 -10.59 1.10
CA ARG A 115 -17.13 -11.10 0.29
C ARG A 115 -16.79 -11.15 -1.20
N ILE A 116 -16.29 -10.06 -1.76
CA ILE A 116 -16.01 -9.93 -3.21
C ILE A 116 -14.77 -10.72 -3.64
N THR A 117 -13.83 -10.98 -2.73
CA THR A 117 -12.68 -11.85 -3.00
C THR A 117 -13.14 -13.29 -3.13
N ARG A 118 -12.75 -14.00 -4.20
CA ARG A 118 -13.14 -15.41 -4.36
C ARG A 118 -12.45 -16.33 -3.34
N PRO A 119 -13.04 -17.50 -2.99
CA PRO A 119 -12.31 -18.54 -2.26
C PRO A 119 -11.00 -18.90 -2.99
N GLY A 120 -9.89 -18.95 -2.26
CA GLY A 120 -8.55 -19.10 -2.86
C GLY A 120 -8.09 -17.90 -3.69
N GLY A 121 -8.75 -16.74 -3.57
CA GLY A 121 -8.28 -15.46 -4.12
C GLY A 121 -7.37 -14.73 -3.15
N THR A 122 -6.73 -13.67 -3.63
CA THR A 122 -5.79 -12.85 -2.85
C THR A 122 -6.36 -11.47 -2.59
N LEU A 123 -6.27 -11.00 -1.34
CA LEU A 123 -6.55 -9.63 -0.94
C LEU A 123 -5.24 -8.92 -0.61
N TYR A 124 -4.96 -7.83 -1.31
CA TYR A 124 -3.88 -6.90 -1.00
C TYR A 124 -4.42 -5.75 -0.15
N VAL A 125 -3.71 -5.44 0.93
CA VAL A 125 -4.02 -4.30 1.80
C VAL A 125 -2.74 -3.51 2.05
N ALA A 126 -2.78 -2.21 1.75
CA ALA A 126 -1.78 -1.27 2.26
C ALA A 126 -2.46 -0.19 3.10
N VAL A 127 -1.92 0.07 4.29
CA VAL A 127 -2.41 1.09 5.20
C VAL A 127 -1.26 1.81 5.91
N PRO A 128 -1.45 3.09 6.28
CA PRO A 128 -0.50 3.79 7.12
C PRO A 128 -0.58 3.25 8.54
N ARG A 129 0.55 3.27 9.27
CA ARG A 129 0.51 2.98 10.71
C ARG A 129 -0.09 4.19 11.43
N ALA A 130 -0.97 3.94 12.40
CA ALA A 130 -1.61 4.94 13.27
C ALA A 130 -0.69 6.00 13.91
N ALA A 131 0.59 5.66 14.08
CA ALA A 131 1.59 6.48 14.74
C ALA A 131 2.53 7.18 13.76
N ALA A 132 2.40 6.89 12.45
CA ALA A 132 3.31 7.36 11.44
C ALA A 132 3.33 8.89 11.34
N PHE A 133 4.53 9.46 11.24
CA PHE A 133 4.70 10.90 11.20
C PHE A 133 4.01 11.54 9.99
N ASP A 134 3.88 10.84 8.86
CA ASP A 134 3.08 11.33 7.73
C ASP A 134 1.61 11.51 8.11
N ASP A 135 1.01 10.59 8.86
CA ASP A 135 -0.33 10.76 9.46
C ASP A 135 -0.36 11.90 10.49
N ARG A 136 0.65 12.02 11.36
CA ARG A 136 0.72 13.11 12.36
C ARG A 136 0.93 14.47 11.73
N LEU A 137 1.76 14.57 10.69
CA LEU A 137 2.02 15.78 9.95
C LEU A 137 0.85 16.11 9.03
N TYR A 138 0.19 15.13 8.43
CA TYR A 138 -1.05 15.34 7.68
C TYR A 138 -2.17 15.84 8.61
N ARG A 139 -2.27 15.30 9.83
CA ARG A 139 -3.16 15.81 10.89
C ARG A 139 -2.76 17.20 11.37
N PHE A 140 -1.46 17.47 11.51
CA PHE A 140 -0.94 18.78 11.92
C PHE A 140 -1.15 19.84 10.83
N ALA A 141 -0.79 19.56 9.58
CA ALA A 141 -1.04 20.41 8.42
C ALA A 141 -2.54 20.58 8.17
N GLY A 142 -3.34 19.52 8.35
CA GLY A 142 -4.80 19.57 8.33
C GLY A 142 -5.35 20.47 9.45
N TYR A 143 -4.76 20.44 10.64
CA TYR A 143 -5.11 21.32 11.77
C TYR A 143 -4.74 22.79 11.50
N PHE A 144 -3.55 23.07 10.96
CA PHE A 144 -3.15 24.43 10.56
C PHE A 144 -3.95 24.95 9.36
N ALA A 145 -4.30 24.10 8.40
CA ALA A 145 -5.23 24.45 7.33
C ALA A 145 -6.64 24.74 7.88
N LYS A 146 -7.08 24.04 8.94
CA LYS A 146 -8.35 24.31 9.66
C LYS A 146 -8.34 25.68 10.37
N VAL A 147 -7.19 26.08 10.92
CA VAL A 147 -7.01 27.35 11.65
C VAL A 147 -6.79 28.53 10.68
N ALA A 148 -6.03 28.32 9.59
CA ALA A 148 -5.74 29.36 8.59
C ALA A 148 -6.87 29.54 7.56
N LEU A 149 -7.70 28.51 7.33
CA LEU A 149 -8.71 28.45 6.29
C LEU A 149 -10.06 28.04 6.90
N MET A 150 -10.71 28.94 7.66
CA MET A 150 -12.09 28.76 8.14
C MET A 150 -13.16 28.57 7.03
N LYS A 151 -12.76 28.43 5.76
CA LYS A 151 -13.64 28.15 4.63
C LYS A 151 -12.91 27.29 3.60
N PHE A 152 -12.89 25.97 3.74
CA PHE A 152 -12.99 25.00 2.64
C PHE A 152 -13.29 23.61 3.23
N GLY A 153 -14.53 23.17 3.08
CA GLY A 153 -15.04 21.91 3.63
C GLY A 153 -14.52 20.66 2.93
N LYS A 154 -13.24 20.32 3.13
CA LYS A 154 -12.72 18.98 2.82
C LYS A 154 -12.19 18.34 4.09
N ARG A 155 -13.07 17.58 4.76
CA ARG A 155 -12.67 16.58 5.77
C ARG A 155 -11.98 15.43 5.04
N ILE A 156 -10.66 15.42 5.03
CA ILE A 156 -9.86 14.22 4.82
C ILE A 156 -9.07 14.04 6.10
N GLU A 157 -9.66 13.34 7.07
CA GLU A 157 -9.02 12.97 8.33
C GLU A 157 -8.86 11.44 8.28
N HIS A 158 -7.67 10.90 8.57
CA HIS A 158 -7.55 9.46 8.84
C HIS A 158 -8.38 9.16 10.09
N GLN A 159 -9.36 8.29 9.95
CA GLN A 159 -10.27 7.94 11.03
C GLN A 159 -9.77 6.73 11.81
N GLN A 160 -9.06 5.83 11.14
CA GLN A 160 -8.62 4.56 11.72
C GLN A 160 -7.17 4.61 12.21
N ARG A 161 -6.88 3.74 13.18
CA ARG A 161 -5.54 3.49 13.70
C ARG A 161 -5.23 2.01 13.53
N PHE A 162 -4.19 1.69 12.77
CA PHE A 162 -3.79 0.32 12.49
C PHE A 162 -2.58 -0.12 13.31
N ASP A 163 -2.74 -1.23 14.01
CA ASP A 163 -1.66 -2.10 14.45
C ASP A 163 -1.74 -3.45 13.72
N LEU A 164 -0.60 -4.13 13.59
CA LEU A 164 -0.50 -5.36 12.80
C LEU A 164 -1.31 -6.52 13.41
N ALA A 165 -1.37 -6.61 14.74
CA ALA A 165 -2.08 -7.70 15.41
C ALA A 165 -3.60 -7.57 15.20
N MET A 166 -4.12 -6.35 15.33
CA MET A 166 -5.50 -6.01 15.04
C MET A 166 -5.84 -6.27 13.57
N LEU A 167 -5.01 -5.83 12.62
CA LEU A 167 -5.24 -6.10 11.19
C LEU A 167 -5.30 -7.61 10.90
N LYS A 168 -4.36 -8.39 11.43
CA LYS A 168 -4.36 -9.84 11.30
C LYS A 168 -5.64 -10.47 11.85
N ALA A 169 -6.04 -10.08 13.07
CA ALA A 169 -7.26 -10.58 13.70
C ALA A 169 -8.52 -10.19 12.91
N LEU A 170 -8.62 -8.92 12.51
CA LEU A 170 -9.74 -8.35 11.79
C LEU A 170 -10.04 -9.10 10.49
N PHE A 171 -9.00 -9.43 9.71
CA PHE A 171 -9.15 -10.18 8.46
C PHE A 171 -9.32 -11.70 8.71
N ALA A 172 -8.68 -12.26 9.72
CA ALA A 172 -8.85 -13.68 10.08
C ALA A 172 -10.30 -14.04 10.44
N GLU A 173 -11.06 -13.10 11.05
CA GLU A 173 -12.51 -13.26 11.30
C GLU A 173 -13.34 -13.61 10.05
N ARG A 174 -12.82 -13.35 8.84
CA ARG A 174 -13.48 -13.68 7.55
C ARG A 174 -12.67 -14.64 6.69
N GLY A 175 -11.86 -15.49 7.32
CA GLY A 175 -11.13 -16.56 6.64
C GLY A 175 -10.02 -16.05 5.71
N LEU A 176 -9.49 -14.86 5.98
CA LEU A 176 -8.35 -14.29 5.27
C LEU A 176 -7.08 -14.50 6.11
N THR A 177 -6.19 -15.35 5.62
CA THR A 177 -4.92 -15.66 6.29
C THR A 177 -3.81 -14.81 5.72
N LEU A 178 -3.05 -14.12 6.57
CA LEU A 178 -1.90 -13.31 6.15
C LEU A 178 -0.84 -14.21 5.49
N GLU A 179 -0.51 -13.93 4.24
CA GLU A 179 0.42 -14.70 3.41
C GLU A 179 1.82 -14.05 3.38
N ALA A 180 1.87 -12.74 3.16
CA ALA A 180 3.10 -11.96 3.22
C ALA A 180 2.90 -10.55 3.79
N LEU A 181 3.99 -9.99 4.32
CA LEU A 181 4.03 -8.69 4.99
C LEU A 181 5.34 -7.97 4.66
N ALA A 182 5.24 -6.69 4.33
CA ALA A 182 6.35 -5.74 4.39
C ALA A 182 6.01 -4.60 5.33
N ARG A 183 7.03 -4.19 6.10
CA ARG A 183 7.05 -2.91 6.79
C ARG A 183 7.82 -1.95 5.91
N VAL A 184 7.14 -0.97 5.36
CA VAL A 184 7.74 0.01 4.45
C VAL A 184 7.84 1.32 5.21
N PRO A 185 9.04 1.89 5.44
CA PRO A 185 9.19 3.19 6.09
C PRO A 185 8.19 4.21 5.54
N ALA A 186 7.53 4.90 6.45
CA ALA A 186 6.55 5.93 6.18
C ALA A 186 7.28 7.09 5.51
N GLY A 187 6.61 7.65 4.51
CA GLY A 187 7.17 8.71 3.69
C GLY A 187 6.93 8.56 2.20
N PHE A 188 6.32 7.47 1.69
CA PHE A 188 6.35 7.23 0.24
C PHE A 188 5.09 6.64 -0.39
N SER A 189 4.07 6.27 0.39
CA SER A 189 2.85 5.65 -0.15
C SER A 189 1.95 6.58 -0.95
N TRP A 190 1.94 7.87 -0.58
CA TRP A 190 1.17 8.92 -1.24
C TRP A 190 1.97 9.65 -2.34
N MET A 191 3.20 9.22 -2.61
CA MET A 191 4.22 10.00 -3.32
C MET A 191 4.51 9.55 -4.76
N ASN A 192 3.67 8.70 -5.35
CA ASN A 192 3.71 8.45 -6.79
C ASN A 192 2.69 9.28 -7.58
N ASP A 193 2.02 10.24 -6.94
CA ASP A 193 1.22 11.25 -7.64
C ASP A 193 2.15 12.24 -8.37
N PRO A 194 2.08 12.32 -9.72
CA PRO A 194 2.90 13.25 -10.49
C PRO A 194 2.75 14.71 -10.04
N ARG A 195 1.59 15.09 -9.47
CA ARG A 195 1.27 16.45 -9.03
C ARG A 195 2.05 16.88 -7.80
N THR A 196 2.40 15.95 -6.93
CA THR A 196 3.12 16.24 -5.68
C THR A 196 4.61 15.99 -5.79
N LYS A 197 5.06 15.29 -6.85
CA LYS A 197 6.46 14.93 -7.13
C LYS A 197 7.49 16.06 -6.97
N PRO A 198 7.22 17.29 -7.44
CA PRO A 198 8.17 18.40 -7.28
C PRO A 198 8.39 18.86 -5.82
N LEU A 199 7.41 18.64 -4.93
CA LEU A 199 7.47 19.07 -3.52
C LEU A 199 8.13 18.02 -2.61
N GLN A 200 8.39 16.82 -3.13
CA GLN A 200 8.88 15.67 -2.35
C GLN A 200 10.31 15.88 -1.85
N GLY A 201 11.22 16.28 -2.73
CA GLY A 201 12.63 16.49 -2.38
C GLY A 201 12.81 17.43 -1.18
N PRO A 202 12.27 18.67 -1.25
CA PRO A 202 12.37 19.63 -0.14
C PRO A 202 11.75 19.14 1.17
N PHE A 203 10.61 18.44 1.10
CA PHE A 203 9.94 17.90 2.28
C PHE A 203 10.78 16.81 2.96
N THR A 204 11.28 15.85 2.18
CA THR A 204 12.13 14.77 2.69
C THR A 204 13.45 15.31 3.27
N ASP A 205 14.04 16.31 2.62
CA ASP A 205 15.28 16.95 3.12
C ASP A 205 15.05 17.64 4.47
N ALA A 206 13.89 18.26 4.68
CA ALA A 206 13.50 18.86 5.96
C ALA A 206 13.29 17.79 7.06
N VAL A 207 12.64 16.67 6.75
CA VAL A 207 12.47 15.55 7.68
C VAL A 207 13.82 14.92 8.04
N ALA A 208 14.70 14.72 7.05
CA ALA A 208 16.03 14.17 7.27
C ALA A 208 16.92 15.12 8.11
N TRP A 209 16.80 16.44 7.88
CA TRP A 209 17.47 17.44 8.70
C TRP A 209 16.96 17.42 10.15
N LEU A 210 15.64 17.36 10.35
CA LEU A 210 15.03 17.28 11.66
C LEU A 210 15.49 16.03 12.43
N HIS A 211 15.52 14.85 11.77
CA HIS A 211 16.07 13.63 12.36
C HIS A 211 17.54 13.80 12.80
N ARG A 212 18.40 14.37 11.95
CA ARG A 212 19.81 14.60 12.29
C ARG A 212 20.01 15.53 13.49
N VAL A 213 19.18 16.56 13.62
CA VAL A 213 19.34 17.59 14.66
C VAL A 213 18.68 17.18 15.98
N SER A 214 17.57 16.44 15.93
CA SER A 214 16.78 16.10 17.12
C SER A 214 16.89 14.64 17.56
N GLY A 215 17.44 13.75 16.72
CA GLY A 215 17.38 12.30 16.92
C GLY A 215 15.98 11.71 16.74
N ILE A 216 14.98 12.53 16.40
CA ILE A 216 13.60 12.06 16.17
C ILE A 216 13.53 11.37 14.81
N ASP A 217 13.48 10.05 14.81
CA ASP A 217 13.36 9.26 13.60
C ASP A 217 11.90 9.21 13.13
N LEU A 218 11.54 10.19 12.31
CA LEU A 218 10.22 10.31 11.71
C LEU A 218 9.99 9.32 10.56
N ALA A 219 11.05 8.65 10.09
CA ALA A 219 11.03 7.62 9.06
C ALA A 219 11.05 6.19 9.64
N ALA A 220 11.27 6.02 10.95
CA ALA A 220 11.18 4.74 11.66
C ALA A 220 9.74 4.17 11.72
N ASP A 221 8.74 5.01 11.45
CA ASP A 221 7.38 4.53 11.28
C ASP A 221 7.23 3.82 9.95
N ALA A 222 6.46 2.74 9.88
CA ALA A 222 6.35 1.94 8.67
C ALA A 222 4.90 1.60 8.35
N ASN A 223 4.50 1.89 7.11
CA ASN A 223 3.28 1.41 6.50
C ASN A 223 3.29 -0.12 6.47
N PHE A 224 2.09 -0.70 6.56
CA PHE A 224 1.92 -2.13 6.38
C PHE A 224 1.49 -2.39 4.95
N VAL A 225 2.26 -3.21 4.25
CA VAL A 225 1.85 -3.80 2.97
C VAL A 225 1.66 -5.28 3.21
N MET A 226 0.46 -5.78 2.95
CA MET A 226 0.06 -7.14 3.30
C MET A 226 -0.66 -7.80 2.14
N THR A 227 -0.46 -9.10 2.00
CA THR A 227 -1.30 -9.96 1.19
C THR A 227 -1.96 -11.01 2.07
N PHE A 228 -3.25 -11.23 1.84
CA PHE A 228 -4.05 -12.24 2.52
C PHE A 228 -4.59 -13.22 1.49
N ARG A 229 -4.63 -14.50 1.87
CA ARG A 229 -5.27 -15.57 1.10
C ARG A 229 -6.63 -15.89 1.69
N LYS A 230 -7.69 -15.87 0.87
CA LYS A 230 -9.03 -16.29 1.31
C LYS A 230 -9.13 -17.81 1.32
N ALA A 231 -9.62 -18.38 2.42
CA ALA A 231 -9.83 -19.82 2.55
C ALA A 231 -10.74 -20.37 1.43
N THR A 232 -10.43 -21.58 0.95
CA THR A 232 -11.29 -22.31 0.03
C THR A 232 -12.46 -22.95 0.78
N ALA A 233 -13.65 -22.99 0.18
CA ALA A 233 -14.80 -23.67 0.78
C ALA A 233 -14.45 -25.15 1.06
N GLY A 234 -14.71 -25.62 2.28
CA GLY A 234 -14.40 -27.00 2.72
C GLY A 234 -13.08 -27.18 3.47
N ALA A 235 -12.18 -26.19 3.46
CA ALA A 235 -11.05 -26.17 4.40
C ALA A 235 -11.59 -25.76 5.78
N ALA A 236 -11.73 -26.72 6.69
CA ALA A 236 -12.29 -26.50 8.02
C ALA A 236 -11.63 -25.30 8.72
N ALA A 237 -12.44 -24.45 9.36
CA ALA A 237 -12.03 -23.31 10.17
C ALA A 237 -11.06 -23.66 11.33
N GLY A 238 -10.77 -24.95 11.54
CA GLY A 238 -9.80 -25.48 12.51
C GLY A 238 -8.36 -25.64 12.02
N MET A 239 -8.03 -25.35 10.75
CA MET A 239 -6.66 -25.50 10.23
C MET A 239 -5.81 -24.21 10.24
N ALA A 240 -6.26 -23.14 10.89
CA ALA A 240 -5.44 -21.94 11.10
C ALA A 240 -4.18 -22.22 11.96
N ALA A 241 -4.12 -23.35 12.67
CA ALA A 241 -3.03 -23.75 13.56
C ALA A 241 -1.78 -24.34 12.86
N GLY A 242 -1.77 -24.45 11.52
CA GLY A 242 -0.65 -25.01 10.75
C GLY A 242 -0.21 -24.17 9.55
N ALA A 243 -0.76 -22.97 9.36
CA ALA A 243 -0.33 -22.10 8.27
C ALA A 243 1.13 -21.69 8.48
N ALA A 244 1.96 -21.86 7.43
CA ALA A 244 3.34 -21.39 7.45
C ALA A 244 3.37 -19.92 7.90
N PRO A 245 4.36 -19.51 8.72
CA PRO A 245 4.45 -18.12 9.16
C PRO A 245 4.49 -17.20 7.94
N PRO A 246 3.84 -16.01 8.01
CA PRO A 246 3.78 -15.09 6.88
C PRO A 246 5.21 -14.76 6.43
N ARG A 247 5.44 -14.75 5.12
CA ARG A 247 6.75 -14.37 4.57
C ARG A 247 6.94 -12.87 4.78
N ILE A 248 7.96 -12.49 5.54
CA ILE A 248 8.25 -11.08 5.85
C ILE A 248 9.34 -10.58 4.92
N ARG A 249 9.00 -9.64 4.04
CA ARG A 249 9.99 -8.98 3.18
C ARG A 249 10.55 -7.75 3.88
N ARG A 250 11.86 -7.76 4.09
CA ARG A 250 12.56 -6.62 4.69
C ARG A 250 12.69 -5.51 3.64
N VAL A 251 12.01 -4.40 3.86
CA VAL A 251 12.26 -3.13 3.18
C VAL A 251 12.73 -2.15 4.24
N THR A 252 13.79 -1.40 3.93
CA THR A 252 14.34 -0.43 4.88
C THR A 252 14.27 0.99 4.37
N HIS A 253 14.17 1.18 3.04
CA HIS A 253 14.22 2.49 2.39
C HIS A 253 13.41 2.46 1.09
N VAL A 254 12.95 3.62 0.65
CA VAL A 254 12.28 3.83 -0.65
C VAL A 254 13.02 4.93 -1.39
N CYS A 255 13.25 4.74 -2.70
CA CYS A 255 13.87 5.76 -3.52
C CYS A 255 12.92 6.93 -3.77
N ARG A 256 13.37 8.16 -3.51
CA ARG A 256 12.59 9.39 -3.74
C ARG A 256 12.36 9.73 -5.21
N GLU A 257 13.20 9.21 -6.10
CA GLU A 257 13.14 9.55 -7.53
C GLU A 257 12.19 8.63 -8.29
N CYS A 258 12.31 7.31 -8.05
CA CYS A 258 11.54 6.29 -8.75
C CYS A 258 10.49 5.58 -7.88
N GLY A 259 10.44 5.86 -6.57
CA GLY A 259 9.49 5.22 -5.66
C GLY A 259 9.81 3.75 -5.33
N GLU A 260 10.94 3.23 -5.81
CA GLU A 260 11.27 1.81 -5.65
C GLU A 260 11.88 1.47 -4.29
N HIS A 261 11.53 0.31 -3.78
CA HIS A 261 11.95 -0.17 -2.47
C HIS A 261 13.39 -0.68 -2.49
N SER A 262 14.12 -0.49 -1.39
CA SER A 262 15.52 -0.90 -1.25
C SER A 262 15.84 -1.41 0.16
N VAL A 263 16.81 -2.32 0.21
CA VAL A 263 17.41 -2.81 1.44
C VAL A 263 18.76 -2.14 1.61
N LEU A 264 18.88 -1.31 2.64
CA LEU A 264 20.13 -0.78 3.13
C LEU A 264 20.55 -1.65 4.31
N ALA A 265 21.68 -2.34 4.18
CA ALA A 265 22.35 -3.04 5.26
C ALA A 265 23.62 -2.25 5.57
N PRO A 266 23.54 -1.19 6.39
CA PRO A 266 24.69 -0.32 6.61
C PRO A 266 25.81 -1.07 7.35
N PRO A 267 27.09 -0.82 7.04
CA PRO A 267 28.12 -0.91 8.07
C PRO A 267 27.85 0.19 9.12
N THR A 268 28.20 -0.05 10.37
CA THR A 268 28.12 1.00 11.41
C THR A 268 29.36 1.91 11.28
N PRO A 269 29.22 3.24 11.13
CA PRO A 269 27.99 4.06 11.15
C PRO A 269 27.24 4.13 9.80
N SER A 270 25.92 4.32 9.87
CA SER A 270 25.05 4.44 8.69
C SER A 270 25.47 5.59 7.77
N PRO A 271 25.49 5.39 6.44
CA PRO A 271 25.87 6.42 5.48
C PRO A 271 24.79 7.51 5.38
N ALA A 272 25.22 8.75 5.17
CA ALA A 272 24.34 9.91 5.06
C ALA A 272 23.61 10.06 3.71
N ARG A 273 23.96 9.23 2.71
CA ARG A 273 23.35 9.15 1.38
C ARG A 273 23.59 7.78 0.75
N TRP A 274 22.64 7.29 -0.04
CA TRP A 274 22.70 6.02 -0.78
C TRP A 274 22.40 6.17 -2.27
N ILE A 275 22.89 5.26 -3.10
CA ILE A 275 22.58 5.22 -4.55
C ILE A 275 21.48 4.19 -4.79
N CYS A 276 20.40 4.62 -5.45
CA CYS A 276 19.30 3.72 -5.78
C CYS A 276 19.74 2.62 -6.76
N PRO A 277 19.57 1.33 -6.43
CA PRO A 277 19.95 0.24 -7.31
C PRO A 277 18.98 0.08 -8.50
N TRP A 278 17.87 0.81 -8.53
CA TRP A 278 16.90 0.82 -9.63
C TRP A 278 17.19 1.91 -10.65
N CYS A 279 17.24 3.18 -10.21
CA CYS A 279 17.40 4.33 -11.11
C CYS A 279 18.80 4.97 -11.10
N GLY A 280 19.72 4.50 -10.25
CA GLY A 280 21.09 5.04 -10.13
C GLY A 280 21.17 6.43 -9.49
N LYS A 281 20.06 6.98 -8.99
CA LYS A 281 20.03 8.33 -8.41
C LYS A 281 20.42 8.33 -6.93
N PRO A 282 21.09 9.39 -6.44
CA PRO A 282 21.41 9.55 -5.03
C PRO A 282 20.15 9.87 -4.21
N ASN A 283 20.07 9.28 -3.03
CA ASN A 283 19.02 9.48 -2.05
C ASN A 283 19.67 9.83 -0.69
N PRO A 284 19.04 10.69 0.12
CA PRO A 284 19.50 11.00 1.47
C PRO A 284 19.38 9.79 2.41
#